data_AF-A0A6C0PA42-F1
#
_entry.id   AF-A0A6C0PA42-F1
#
_cell.length_a   1.000
_cell.length_b   1.000
_cell.length_c   1.000
_cell.angle_alpha   90.00
_cell.angle_beta   90.00
_cell.angle_gamma   90.00
#
_symmetry.space_group_name_H-M   'P 1'
#
loop_
_entity.id
_entity.type
_entity.pdbx_description
1 polymer ?
#
loop_
_entity_poly.entity_id
_entity_poly.type
_entity_poly.pdbx_seq_one_letter_code
_entity_poly.pdbx_strand_id
1 'polypeptide(L)'
;MRHFFDPSLLPVTTTDIDGNILFVKTNGLNHYGYPDIIAEGFIEDGEQLILDILDRIFSLEFNISSTWNYDGKLFNLEIGEDGLAKIRYIPIDQPRVISIPNPITGEPTKYISKGLSELYNHPEAEVSSGLLHGKEILSHFIDQVKAGTIYDEDSIIVCMEQVYEISVSYDRLGNLVLLIDQQAALPPERI
;
A
#
# COMPACT_ATOMS: atom_id res chain seq x y z
N MET A 1 2.59 -21.68 0.53
CA MET A 1 1.91 -21.24 1.75
C MET A 1 2.34 -22.15 2.90
N ARG A 2 3.12 -21.65 3.85
CA ARG A 2 3.31 -22.32 5.13
C ARG A 2 2.16 -21.88 6.01
N HIS A 3 1.10 -22.69 6.09
CA HIS A 3 0.04 -22.44 7.05
C HIS A 3 0.61 -22.69 8.45
N PHE A 4 0.90 -21.61 9.16
CA PHE A 4 1.25 -21.67 10.56
C PHE A 4 -0.03 -21.91 11.38
N PHE A 5 0.00 -22.91 12.26
CA PHE A 5 -1.12 -23.34 13.11
C PHE A 5 -0.71 -23.30 14.58
N ASP A 6 -0.23 -22.15 15.07
CA ASP A 6 -0.30 -21.89 16.51
C ASP A 6 -1.60 -21.12 16.79
N PRO A 7 -2.67 -21.78 17.26
CA PRO A 7 -3.93 -21.13 17.55
C PRO A 7 -3.81 -20.10 18.67
N SER A 8 -2.75 -20.13 19.48
CA SER A 8 -2.54 -19.13 20.53
C SER A 8 -2.23 -17.74 19.99
N LEU A 9 -1.65 -17.65 18.79
CA LEU A 9 -1.27 -16.39 18.13
C LEU A 9 -2.38 -15.78 17.27
N LEU A 10 -3.53 -16.46 17.13
CA LEU A 10 -4.62 -15.96 16.32
C LEU A 10 -5.12 -14.59 16.83
N PRO A 11 -5.40 -13.64 15.93
CA PRO A 11 -5.98 -12.37 16.33
C PRO A 11 -7.32 -12.58 17.04
N VAL A 12 -7.47 -11.93 18.19
CA VAL A 12 -8.70 -11.92 18.96
C VAL A 12 -9.35 -10.55 18.81
N THR A 13 -10.53 -10.53 18.20
CA THR A 13 -11.37 -9.33 18.08
C THR A 13 -12.16 -9.12 19.36
N THR A 14 -12.04 -7.93 19.94
CA THR A 14 -12.81 -7.49 21.11
C THR A 14 -13.81 -6.45 20.68
N THR A 15 -15.10 -6.69 20.99
CA THR A 15 -16.20 -5.77 20.68
C THR A 15 -16.81 -5.18 21.94
N ASP A 16 -17.51 -4.06 21.79
CA ASP A 16 -18.41 -3.56 22.81
C ASP A 16 -19.73 -4.35 22.85
N ILE A 17 -20.66 -3.93 23.70
CA ILE A 17 -21.99 -4.56 23.86
C ILE A 17 -22.88 -4.40 22.62
N ASP A 18 -22.62 -3.39 21.80
CA ASP A 18 -23.39 -3.08 20.59
C ASP A 18 -22.80 -3.75 19.35
N GLY A 19 -21.69 -4.49 19.50
CA GLY A 19 -21.00 -5.21 18.44
C GLY A 19 -19.97 -4.38 17.67
N ASN A 20 -19.65 -3.15 18.11
CA ASN A 20 -18.59 -2.35 17.50
C ASN A 20 -17.23 -2.90 17.91
N ILE A 21 -16.31 -3.01 16.95
CA ILE A 21 -14.94 -3.47 17.20
C ILE A 21 -14.18 -2.40 17.98
N LEU A 22 -13.69 -2.77 19.16
CA LEU A 22 -12.83 -1.93 20.01
C LEU A 22 -11.37 -2.08 19.59
N PHE A 23 -10.90 -3.33 19.45
CA PHE A 23 -9.56 -3.64 18.99
C PHE A 23 -9.44 -5.10 18.53
N VAL A 24 -8.40 -5.38 17.75
CA VAL A 24 -7.97 -6.73 17.40
C VAL A 24 -6.54 -6.92 17.92
N LYS A 25 -6.28 -8.02 18.62
CA LYS A 25 -4.99 -8.23 19.30
C LYS A 25 -4.48 -9.66 19.17
N THR A 26 -3.18 -9.85 18.98
CA THR A 26 -2.51 -11.15 19.16
C THR A 26 -2.19 -11.40 20.63
N ASN A 27 -2.09 -12.66 21.02
CA ASN A 27 -1.59 -13.03 22.35
C ASN A 27 -0.46 -14.04 22.21
N GLY A 28 0.58 -13.93 23.02
CA GLY A 28 1.64 -14.94 23.08
C GLY A 28 2.74 -14.79 22.03
N LEU A 29 2.73 -13.72 21.21
CA LEU A 29 3.80 -13.46 20.24
C LEU A 29 5.14 -13.20 20.95
N ASN A 30 5.07 -12.76 22.20
CA ASN A 30 6.20 -12.58 23.10
C ASN A 30 6.99 -13.87 23.37
N HIS A 31 6.36 -15.05 23.30
CA HIS A 31 7.03 -16.35 23.39
C HIS A 31 7.97 -16.60 22.22
N TYR A 32 7.79 -15.87 21.12
CA TYR A 32 8.62 -15.92 19.92
C TYR A 32 9.59 -14.73 19.82
N GLY A 33 9.71 -13.93 20.90
CA GLY A 33 10.62 -12.78 20.94
C GLY A 33 10.08 -11.50 20.30
N TYR A 34 8.78 -11.45 20.00
CA TYR A 34 8.12 -10.28 19.40
C TYR A 34 7.02 -9.73 20.32
N PRO A 35 6.85 -8.41 20.43
CA PRO A 35 5.73 -7.84 21.18
C PRO A 35 4.39 -8.21 20.54
N ASP A 36 3.37 -8.45 21.37
CA ASP A 36 2.00 -8.69 20.88
C ASP A 36 1.51 -7.47 20.08
N ILE A 37 0.86 -7.74 18.96
CA ILE A 37 0.37 -6.71 18.04
C ILE A 37 -1.07 -6.36 18.40
N ILE A 38 -1.40 -5.07 18.34
CA ILE A 38 -2.76 -4.57 18.56
C ILE A 38 -3.13 -3.54 17.49
N ALA A 39 -4.34 -3.70 16.96
CA ALA A 39 -5.01 -2.75 16.07
C ALA A 39 -6.17 -2.12 16.87
N GLU A 40 -6.08 -0.84 17.20
CA GLU A 40 -7.09 -0.10 17.97
C GLU A 40 -8.11 0.55 17.03
N GLY A 41 -9.41 0.46 17.35
CA GLY A 41 -10.50 1.10 16.59
C GLY A 41 -11.06 0.26 15.44
N PHE A 42 -11.97 0.86 14.67
CA PHE A 42 -12.59 0.24 13.51
C PHE A 42 -11.60 0.21 12.34
N ILE A 43 -10.85 -0.88 12.26
CA ILE A 43 -9.96 -1.17 11.15
C ILE A 43 -10.66 -2.22 10.30
N GLU A 44 -11.17 -1.82 9.14
CA GLU A 44 -11.66 -2.77 8.12
C GLU A 44 -10.55 -3.81 7.88
N ASP A 45 -10.92 -5.08 7.96
CA ASP A 45 -10.02 -6.24 7.82
C ASP A 45 -8.84 -6.27 8.81
N GLY A 46 -8.99 -5.70 10.02
CA GLY A 46 -7.94 -5.70 11.05
C GLY A 46 -7.41 -7.09 11.44
N GLU A 47 -8.27 -8.12 11.42
CA GLU A 47 -7.84 -9.51 11.61
C GLU A 47 -6.90 -9.99 10.50
N GLN A 48 -7.27 -9.72 9.24
CA GLN A 48 -6.46 -10.13 8.08
C GLN A 48 -5.13 -9.38 8.04
N LEU A 49 -5.13 -8.08 8.37
CA LEU A 49 -3.90 -7.30 8.50
C LEU A 49 -2.95 -7.94 9.52
N ILE A 50 -3.44 -8.31 10.69
CA ILE A 50 -2.61 -8.96 11.71
C ILE A 50 -2.11 -10.32 11.23
N LEU A 51 -2.93 -11.14 10.58
CA LEU A 51 -2.51 -12.41 10.00
C LEU A 51 -1.39 -12.22 8.95
N ASP A 52 -1.52 -11.23 8.08
CA ASP A 52 -0.51 -10.92 7.06
C ASP A 52 0.80 -10.41 7.68
N ILE A 53 0.73 -9.69 8.80
CA ILE A 53 1.92 -9.31 9.59
C ILE A 53 2.57 -10.53 10.23
N LEU A 54 1.79 -11.43 10.83
CA LEU A 54 2.30 -12.66 11.44
C LEU A 54 3.04 -13.52 10.41
N ASP A 55 2.46 -13.70 9.22
CA ASP A 55 3.08 -14.44 8.13
C ASP A 55 4.46 -13.85 7.77
N ARG A 56 4.60 -12.52 7.75
CA ARG A 56 5.88 -11.83 7.51
C ARG A 56 6.88 -12.01 8.65
N ILE A 57 6.41 -11.98 9.90
CA ILE A 57 7.27 -12.19 11.08
C ILE A 57 7.91 -13.58 11.00
N PHE A 58 7.10 -14.59 10.70
CA PHE A 58 7.57 -15.97 10.60
C PHE A 58 8.29 -16.30 9.29
N SER A 59 8.14 -15.50 8.23
CA SER A 59 9.00 -15.55 7.05
C SER A 59 10.35 -14.86 7.25
N LEU A 60 10.57 -14.20 8.40
CA LEU A 60 11.76 -13.38 8.70
C LEU A 60 11.93 -12.16 7.79
N GLU A 61 10.85 -11.74 7.13
CA GLU A 61 10.82 -10.58 6.23
C GLU A 61 10.27 -9.33 6.95
N PHE A 62 9.87 -9.47 8.21
CA PHE A 62 9.27 -8.39 8.96
C PHE A 62 10.29 -7.49 9.65
N ASN A 63 10.11 -6.19 9.47
CA ASN A 63 10.87 -5.14 10.14
C ASN A 63 9.88 -4.17 10.80
N ILE A 64 9.91 -4.14 12.14
CA ILE A 64 8.99 -3.32 12.95
C ILE A 64 9.17 -1.82 12.71
N SER A 65 10.37 -1.39 12.34
CA SER A 65 10.71 0.00 12.08
C SER A 65 10.36 0.45 10.65
N SER A 66 9.92 -0.47 9.79
CA SER A 66 9.54 -0.16 8.41
C SER A 66 8.12 0.39 8.32
N THR A 67 7.91 1.24 7.32
CA THR A 67 6.57 1.64 6.89
C THR A 67 6.05 0.62 5.89
N TRP A 68 4.82 0.17 6.11
CA TRP A 68 4.16 -0.88 5.34
C TRP A 68 2.92 -0.30 4.66
N ASN A 69 2.60 -0.86 3.48
CA ASN A 69 1.39 -0.52 2.74
C ASN A 69 0.39 -1.68 2.88
N TYR A 70 -0.82 -1.37 3.35
CA TYR A 70 -1.94 -2.29 3.41
C TYR A 70 -3.18 -1.61 2.86
N ASP A 71 -3.81 -2.18 1.83
CA ASP A 71 -4.99 -1.58 1.17
C ASP A 71 -4.76 -0.13 0.71
N GLY A 72 -3.52 0.20 0.38
CA GLY A 72 -3.18 1.55 -0.01
C GLY A 72 -2.99 2.53 1.14
N LYS A 73 -3.28 2.14 2.38
CA LYS A 73 -3.00 2.92 3.57
C LYS A 73 -1.60 2.58 4.07
N LEU A 74 -0.83 3.60 4.40
CA LEU A 74 0.46 3.40 5.03
C LEU A 74 0.29 3.25 6.54
N PHE A 75 0.97 2.26 7.11
CA PHE A 75 1.03 2.07 8.54
C PHE A 75 2.46 1.75 9.00
N ASN A 76 2.73 2.01 10.27
CA ASN A 76 3.88 1.54 11.00
C ASN A 76 3.42 0.81 12.27
N LEU A 77 4.36 0.10 12.91
CA LEU A 77 4.16 -0.42 14.26
C LEU A 77 4.92 0.46 15.24
N GLU A 78 4.23 0.89 16.30
CA GLU A 78 4.83 1.66 17.39
C GLU A 78 4.71 0.88 18.69
N ILE A 79 5.82 0.74 19.42
CA ILE A 79 5.81 0.11 20.74
C ILE A 79 5.18 1.09 21.73
N GLY A 80 4.00 0.74 22.22
CA GLY A 80 3.31 1.49 23.27
C GLY A 80 3.98 1.33 24.62
N GLU A 81 3.61 2.20 25.57
CA GLU A 81 4.04 2.10 26.98
C GLU A 81 3.57 0.79 27.65
N ASP A 82 2.52 0.18 27.10
CA ASP A 82 1.98 -1.13 27.49
C ASP A 82 2.81 -2.32 26.97
N GLY A 83 3.88 -2.05 26.19
CA GLY A 83 4.72 -3.07 25.58
C GLY A 83 4.10 -3.77 24.37
N LEU A 84 2.96 -3.29 23.89
CA LEU A 84 2.30 -3.80 22.69
C LEU A 84 2.79 -3.06 21.44
N ALA A 85 2.89 -3.76 20.31
CA ALA A 85 3.12 -3.16 19.01
C ALA A 85 1.80 -2.66 18.42
N LYS A 86 1.59 -1.35 18.45
CA LYS A 86 0.35 -0.71 17.99
C LYS A 86 0.44 -0.40 16.51
N ILE A 87 -0.56 -0.85 15.74
CA ILE A 87 -0.72 -0.46 14.34
C ILE A 87 -1.17 1.00 14.31
N ARG A 88 -0.35 1.86 13.68
CA ARG A 88 -0.66 3.28 13.49
C ARG A 88 -0.68 3.59 12.01
N TYR A 89 -1.83 4.03 11.54
CA TYR A 89 -1.94 4.57 10.18
C TYR A 89 -1.29 5.94 10.13
N ILE A 90 -0.42 6.12 9.16
CA ILE A 90 0.27 7.38 8.94
C ILE A 90 -0.69 8.28 8.18
N PRO A 91 -1.16 9.40 8.78
CA PRO A 91 -2.01 10.35 8.07
C PRO A 91 -1.31 10.81 6.80
N ILE A 92 -2.05 10.86 5.70
CA ILE A 92 -1.51 11.37 4.44
C ILE A 92 -1.70 12.90 4.45
N ASP A 93 -0.62 13.62 4.71
CA ASP A 93 -0.58 15.09 4.70
C ASP A 93 -0.10 15.65 3.35
N GLN A 94 0.60 14.83 2.57
CA GLN A 94 1.06 15.14 1.22
C GLN A 94 1.08 13.91 0.32
N PRO A 95 0.86 14.07 -1.00
CA PRO A 95 1.04 13.00 -1.96
C PRO A 95 2.48 12.48 -1.97
N ARG A 96 2.66 11.16 -2.10
CA ARG A 96 3.97 10.49 -2.11
C ARG A 96 4.02 9.35 -3.11
N VAL A 97 5.23 9.04 -3.59
CA VAL A 97 5.50 7.87 -4.41
C VAL A 97 6.01 6.73 -3.54
N ILE A 98 5.32 5.60 -3.56
CA ILE A 98 5.71 4.39 -2.85
C ILE A 98 6.30 3.40 -3.85
N SER A 99 7.43 2.78 -3.49
CA SER A 99 8.01 1.68 -4.25
C SER A 99 7.56 0.35 -3.65
N ILE A 100 6.98 -0.53 -4.45
CA ILE A 100 6.57 -1.88 -4.03
C ILE A 100 7.69 -2.86 -4.39
N PRO A 101 8.43 -3.40 -3.42
CA PRO A 101 9.50 -4.35 -3.70
C PRO A 101 8.93 -5.74 -4.04
N ASN A 102 9.66 -6.48 -4.87
CA ASN A 102 9.49 -7.92 -5.05
C ASN A 102 9.85 -8.61 -3.72
N PRO A 103 8.99 -9.47 -3.16
CA PRO A 103 9.30 -10.14 -1.89
C PRO A 103 10.51 -11.07 -1.99
N ILE A 104 10.83 -11.60 -3.17
CA ILE A 104 11.95 -12.53 -3.38
C ILE A 104 13.26 -11.78 -3.65
N THR A 105 13.22 -10.77 -4.53
CA THR A 105 14.45 -10.09 -4.98
C THR A 105 14.75 -8.79 -4.22
N GLY A 106 13.76 -8.22 -3.52
CA GLY A 106 13.85 -6.91 -2.89
C GLY A 106 13.84 -5.72 -3.87
N GLU A 107 13.94 -5.98 -5.18
CA GLU A 107 13.92 -4.95 -6.21
C GLU A 107 12.51 -4.38 -6.42
N PRO A 108 12.35 -3.09 -6.74
CA PRO A 108 11.04 -2.53 -7.05
C PRO A 108 10.37 -3.27 -8.21
N THR A 109 9.08 -3.58 -8.06
CA THR A 109 8.22 -4.17 -9.11
C THR A 109 7.25 -3.15 -9.70
N LYS A 110 6.81 -2.20 -8.88
CA LYS A 110 5.99 -1.06 -9.29
C LYS A 110 6.15 0.13 -8.36
N TYR A 111 5.80 1.28 -8.88
CA TYR A 111 5.68 2.54 -8.14
C TYR A 111 4.21 2.94 -8.11
N ILE A 112 3.76 3.50 -6.98
CA ILE A 112 2.35 3.85 -6.76
C ILE A 112 2.28 5.25 -6.12
N SER A 113 1.39 6.11 -6.60
CA SER A 113 1.04 7.34 -5.88
C SER A 113 0.17 7.01 -4.67
N LYS A 114 0.34 7.76 -3.58
CA LYS A 114 -0.61 7.77 -2.47
C LYS A 114 -0.91 9.16 -1.98
N GLY A 115 -2.18 9.38 -1.66
CA GLY A 115 -2.70 10.62 -1.11
C GLY A 115 -3.46 11.47 -2.12
N LEU A 116 -3.50 11.07 -3.40
CA LEU A 116 -4.28 11.81 -4.41
C LEU A 116 -5.77 11.65 -4.18
N SER A 117 -6.19 10.45 -3.79
CA SER A 117 -7.59 10.14 -3.50
C SER A 117 -8.09 10.93 -2.28
N GLU A 118 -7.33 10.88 -1.18
CA GLU A 118 -7.69 11.53 0.08
C GLU A 118 -7.60 13.07 0.01
N LEU A 119 -6.57 13.62 -0.64
CA LEU A 119 -6.28 15.06 -0.60
C LEU A 119 -6.83 15.84 -1.80
N TYR A 120 -6.97 15.20 -2.96
CA TYR A 120 -7.33 15.86 -4.23
C TYR A 120 -8.56 15.23 -4.91
N ASN A 121 -9.21 14.25 -4.28
CA ASN A 121 -10.33 13.50 -4.86
C ASN A 121 -10.01 12.95 -6.27
N HIS A 122 -8.77 12.50 -6.44
CA HIS A 122 -8.24 12.00 -7.70
C HIS A 122 -7.79 10.54 -7.54
N PRO A 123 -8.07 9.66 -8.50
CA PRO A 123 -7.57 8.28 -8.46
C PRO A 123 -6.06 8.21 -8.23
N GLU A 124 -5.61 7.18 -7.52
CA GLU A 124 -4.16 6.90 -7.44
C GLU A 124 -3.65 6.36 -8.78
N ALA A 125 -2.36 6.53 -9.04
CA ALA A 125 -1.70 6.06 -10.24
C ALA A 125 -0.58 5.06 -9.94
N GLU A 126 -0.37 4.11 -10.84
CA GLU A 126 0.69 3.12 -10.79
C GLU A 126 1.56 3.16 -12.06
N VAL A 127 2.85 2.91 -11.89
CA VAL A 127 3.82 2.73 -12.97
C VAL A 127 4.61 1.46 -12.70
N SER A 128 4.78 0.61 -13.72
CA SER A 128 5.65 -0.57 -13.64
C SER A 128 7.11 -0.16 -13.41
N SER A 129 7.85 -0.87 -12.55
CA SER A 129 9.26 -0.54 -12.31
C SER A 129 10.17 -0.81 -13.52
N GLY A 130 9.70 -1.61 -14.48
CA GLY A 130 10.37 -1.83 -15.76
C GLY A 130 10.33 -0.61 -16.68
N LEU A 131 9.46 0.37 -16.39
CA LEU A 131 9.42 1.63 -17.12
C LEU A 131 10.55 2.54 -16.66
N LEU A 132 11.36 3.01 -17.61
CA LEU A 132 12.45 3.93 -17.33
C LEU A 132 11.88 5.22 -16.70
N HIS A 133 12.53 5.71 -15.64
CA HIS A 133 12.10 6.92 -14.92
C HIS A 133 10.70 6.86 -14.29
N GLY A 134 10.22 5.67 -13.90
CA GLY A 134 8.88 5.51 -13.33
C GLY A 134 8.58 6.38 -12.10
N LYS A 135 9.59 6.67 -11.27
CA LYS A 135 9.42 7.57 -10.11
C LYS A 135 9.20 9.01 -10.55
N GLU A 136 9.98 9.47 -11.53
CA GLU A 136 9.93 10.81 -12.07
C GLU A 136 8.62 11.05 -12.82
N ILE A 137 8.13 10.07 -13.56
CA ILE A 137 6.81 10.09 -14.23
C ILE A 137 5.70 10.28 -13.18
N LEU A 138 5.69 9.47 -12.12
CA LEU A 138 4.70 9.62 -11.04
C LEU A 138 4.83 10.94 -10.30
N SER A 139 6.06 11.43 -10.10
CA SER A 139 6.29 12.73 -9.45
C SER A 139 5.72 13.86 -10.29
N HIS A 140 5.96 13.83 -11.60
CA HIS A 140 5.38 14.78 -12.55
C HIS A 140 3.84 14.70 -12.55
N PHE A 141 3.27 13.50 -12.62
CA PHE A 141 1.83 13.27 -12.55
C PHE A 141 1.21 13.86 -11.28
N ILE A 142 1.81 13.58 -10.12
CA ILE A 142 1.38 14.12 -8.82
C ILE A 142 1.38 15.65 -8.84
N ASP A 143 2.43 16.28 -9.38
CA ASP A 143 2.49 17.74 -9.45
C ASP A 143 1.45 18.35 -10.39
N GLN A 144 1.11 17.67 -11.49
CA GLN A 144 0.01 18.08 -12.38
C GLN A 144 -1.35 17.99 -11.67
N VAL A 145 -1.62 16.91 -10.94
CA VAL A 145 -2.84 16.77 -10.15
C VAL A 145 -2.93 17.84 -9.06
N LYS A 146 -1.82 18.13 -8.37
CA LYS A 146 -1.74 19.23 -7.40
C LYS A 146 -2.00 20.60 -8.02
N ALA A 147 -1.65 20.79 -9.29
CA ALA A 147 -1.94 21.99 -10.05
C ALA A 147 -3.39 22.07 -10.56
N GLY A 148 -4.19 21.02 -10.35
CA GLY A 148 -5.62 20.96 -10.71
C GLY A 148 -5.93 20.16 -11.97
N THR A 149 -4.95 19.48 -12.57
CA THR A 149 -5.19 18.58 -13.71
C THR A 149 -5.95 17.33 -13.24
N ILE A 150 -6.96 16.93 -14.01
CA ILE A 150 -7.69 15.68 -13.80
C ILE A 150 -7.30 14.74 -14.92
N TYR A 151 -6.85 13.54 -14.55
CA TYR A 151 -6.50 12.48 -15.48
C TYR A 151 -7.56 11.38 -15.46
N ASP A 152 -7.90 10.90 -16.65
CA ASP A 152 -8.78 9.77 -16.92
C ASP A 152 -8.17 8.87 -18.00
N GLU A 153 -8.93 7.88 -18.49
CA GLU A 153 -8.49 6.92 -19.53
C GLU A 153 -8.22 7.57 -20.89
N ASP A 154 -8.79 8.74 -21.17
CA ASP A 154 -8.59 9.47 -22.42
C ASP A 154 -7.40 10.44 -22.34
N SER A 155 -6.81 10.58 -21.14
CA SER A 155 -5.73 11.51 -20.89
C SER A 155 -4.36 10.92 -21.23
N ILE A 156 -3.45 11.79 -21.64
CA ILE A 156 -2.04 11.46 -21.90
C ILE A 156 -1.13 12.26 -20.99
N ILE A 157 0.01 11.68 -20.62
CA ILE A 157 1.06 12.35 -19.87
C ILE A 157 2.21 12.64 -20.82
N VAL A 158 2.64 13.89 -20.89
CA VAL A 158 3.83 14.28 -21.65
C VAL A 158 4.92 14.67 -20.67
N CYS A 159 5.93 13.81 -20.54
CA CYS A 159 7.04 14.01 -19.60
C CYS A 159 8.35 13.57 -20.25
N MET A 160 9.42 14.35 -20.08
CA MET A 160 10.75 14.02 -20.61
C MET A 160 10.74 13.72 -22.13
N GLU A 161 9.99 14.49 -22.91
CA GLU A 161 9.82 14.33 -24.37
C GLU A 161 9.18 12.99 -24.79
N GLN A 162 8.58 12.26 -23.85
CA GLN A 162 7.86 11.02 -24.10
C GLN A 162 6.37 11.17 -23.78
N VAL A 163 5.55 10.40 -24.50
CA VAL A 163 4.10 10.32 -24.30
C VAL A 163 3.79 8.99 -23.61
N TYR A 164 3.03 9.09 -22.53
CA TYR A 164 2.54 7.95 -21.77
C TYR A 164 1.01 7.93 -21.84
N GLU A 165 0.47 6.73 -22.01
CA GLU A 165 -0.96 6.48 -22.04
C GLU A 165 -1.43 6.09 -20.63
N ILE A 166 -2.69 6.41 -20.35
CA ILE A 166 -3.34 6.04 -19.11
C ILE A 166 -4.38 4.96 -19.42
N SER A 167 -4.34 3.86 -18.67
CA SER A 167 -5.40 2.87 -18.65
C SER A 167 -5.98 2.73 -17.25
N VAL A 168 -7.18 2.16 -17.13
CA VAL A 168 -7.87 2.03 -15.85
C VAL A 168 -7.79 0.60 -15.34
N SER A 169 -7.52 0.47 -14.04
CA SER A 169 -7.58 -0.76 -13.29
C SER A 169 -8.33 -0.54 -11.98
N TYR A 170 -8.53 -1.63 -11.23
CA TYR A 170 -9.19 -1.60 -9.93
C TYR A 170 -8.32 -2.30 -8.89
N ASP A 171 -8.24 -1.72 -7.69
CA ASP A 171 -7.59 -2.38 -6.57
C ASP A 171 -8.47 -3.50 -5.97
N ARG A 172 -7.97 -4.19 -4.94
CA ARG A 172 -8.69 -5.29 -4.28
C ARG A 172 -9.99 -4.87 -3.61
N LEU A 173 -10.16 -3.58 -3.33
CA LEU A 173 -11.35 -3.00 -2.73
C LEU A 173 -12.31 -2.45 -3.80
N GLY A 174 -11.96 -2.54 -5.08
CA GLY A 174 -12.74 -2.01 -6.19
C GLY A 174 -12.56 -0.51 -6.42
N ASN A 175 -11.55 0.12 -5.82
CA ASN A 175 -11.25 1.52 -6.10
C ASN A 175 -10.54 1.65 -7.44
N LEU A 176 -10.86 2.73 -8.16
CA LEU A 176 -10.25 3.04 -9.44
C LEU A 176 -8.77 3.43 -9.26
N VAL A 177 -7.93 2.83 -10.09
CA VAL A 177 -6.49 3.08 -10.13
C VAL A 177 -6.07 3.31 -11.59
N LEU A 178 -5.29 4.36 -11.84
CA LEU A 178 -4.76 4.68 -13.15
C LEU A 178 -3.43 3.97 -13.37
N LEU A 179 -3.29 3.27 -14.48
CA LEU A 179 -2.05 2.62 -14.90
C LEU A 179 -1.40 3.49 -15.97
N ILE A 180 -0.16 3.90 -15.75
CA ILE A 180 0.61 4.72 -16.69
C ILE A 180 1.62 3.81 -17.39
N ASP A 181 1.49 3.71 -18.71
CA ASP A 181 2.35 2.90 -19.57
C ASP A 181 2.94 3.73 -20.72
N GLN A 182 4.09 3.31 -21.23
CA GLN A 182 4.67 3.95 -22.41
C GLN A 182 3.84 3.62 -23.65
N GLN A 183 3.48 4.65 -24.42
CA GLN A 183 2.86 4.44 -25.71
C GLN A 183 3.78 3.60 -26.60
N ALA A 184 3.28 2.45 -27.07
CA ALA A 184 4.03 1.63 -28.02
C ALA A 184 4.33 2.46 -29.27
N ALA A 185 5.59 2.52 -29.69
CA ALA A 185 5.93 3.16 -30.96
C ALA A 185 5.12 2.46 -32.08
N LEU A 186 4.31 3.23 -32.80
CA LEU A 186 3.62 2.73 -33.99
C LEU A 186 4.67 2.10 -34.91
N PRO A 187 4.48 0.87 -35.40
CA PRO A 187 5.43 0.28 -36.34
C PRO A 187 5.55 1.24 -37.54
N PRO A 188 6.77 1.50 -38.05
CA PRO A 188 6.93 2.35 -39.21
C PRO A 188 6.09 1.80 -40.35
N GLU A 189 5.20 2.64 -40.90
CA GLU A 189 4.44 2.29 -42.09
C GLU A 189 5.43 1.84 -43.17
N ARG A 190 5.29 0.59 -43.61
CA ARG A 190 6.05 0.09 -44.76
C ARG A 190 5.55 0.85 -45.98
N ILE A 191 6.30 1.87 -46.39
CA ILE A 191 6.18 2.54 -47.70
C ILE A 191 6.58 1.56 -48.81
#